data_AF-A0A699YLG3-F1
#
_entry.id   AF-A0A699YLG3-F1
#
_cell.length_a   1.000
_cell.length_b   1.000
_cell.length_c   1.000
_cell.angle_alpha   90.00
_cell.angle_beta   90.00
_cell.angle_gamma   90.00
#
_symmetry.space_group_name_H-M   'P 1'
#
loop_
_entity.id
_entity.type
_entity.pdbx_description
1 polymer ?
#
loop_
_entity_poly.entity_id
_entity_poly.type
_entity_poly.pdbx_seq_one_letter_code
_entity_poly.pdbx_strand_id
1 'polypeptide(L)'
;MEDVAMGLGFSVVDPRFAARRGIEFTNAYQEDLQRGLHTDASDWSDFHQPGDDADAQPVRNVIDVNTEIPDTNVGFRMLLRMGWTRGRGLGSNEDGIKEPIRVGIDAGVRLGLGKQVEDDHFTNAELVERRRMESEIQANEDEERRRRREAQVEKDAAIQEELTEIKKTFYCEVCHKQYEKAMEFEEHLSSYDHHHRKRLVEMRQMEQARTKDERARKEAKAASKEMARLQAQ
;
A
#
# COMPACT_ATOMS: atom_id res chain seq x y z
N MET A 1 -17.81 16.47 -42.34
CA MET A 1 -18.00 15.97 -40.96
C MET A 1 -18.18 14.47 -41.07
N GLU A 2 -17.30 13.59 -40.64
CA GLU A 2 -16.05 13.67 -39.88
C GLU A 2 -15.26 12.39 -40.21
N ASP A 3 -13.94 12.53 -40.22
CA ASP A 3 -12.94 11.47 -40.31
C ASP A 3 -12.91 10.57 -39.05
N VAL A 4 -12.19 9.44 -39.17
CA VAL A 4 -11.13 8.95 -38.25
C VAL A 4 -11.17 7.43 -37.94
N ALA A 5 -10.22 6.76 -38.61
CA ALA A 5 -9.26 5.73 -38.15
C ALA A 5 -9.71 4.36 -37.60
N MET A 6 -9.39 3.34 -38.40
CA MET A 6 -8.96 2.01 -37.93
C MET A 6 -7.59 2.13 -37.25
N GLY A 7 -7.53 1.95 -35.93
CA GLY A 7 -6.27 1.82 -35.19
C GLY A 7 -5.88 0.36 -35.02
N LEU A 8 -5.07 -0.18 -35.94
CA LEU A 8 -4.30 -1.41 -35.69
C LEU A 8 -3.11 -1.04 -34.80
N GLY A 9 -3.22 -1.29 -33.50
CA GLY A 9 -2.13 -1.09 -32.54
C GLY A 9 -0.99 -2.07 -32.78
N PHE A 10 0.09 -1.61 -33.39
CA PHE A 10 1.36 -2.35 -33.41
C PHE A 10 2.09 -2.09 -32.09
N SER A 11 2.13 -3.06 -31.18
CA SER A 11 3.03 -3.01 -30.02
C SER A 11 4.44 -3.35 -30.50
N VAL A 12 5.32 -2.35 -30.61
CA VAL A 12 6.76 -2.60 -30.77
C VAL A 12 7.30 -3.04 -29.41
N VAL A 13 7.39 -4.36 -29.22
CA VAL A 13 8.16 -4.93 -28.12
C VAL A 13 9.60 -4.98 -28.59
N ASP A 14 10.43 -4.07 -28.10
CA ASP A 14 11.86 -4.07 -28.38
C ASP A 14 12.50 -5.29 -27.67
N PRO A 15 13.04 -6.27 -28.42
CA PRO A 15 13.57 -7.50 -27.85
C PRO A 15 14.75 -7.29 -26.91
N ARG A 16 15.36 -6.10 -26.87
CA ARG A 16 16.41 -5.75 -25.90
C ARG A 16 15.88 -5.56 -24.47
N PHE A 17 14.60 -5.21 -24.31
CA PHE A 17 13.96 -4.97 -23.01
C PHE A 17 12.98 -6.07 -22.59
N ALA A 18 12.83 -7.12 -23.39
CA ALA A 18 12.09 -8.30 -23.02
C ALA A 18 12.91 -9.11 -21.99
N ALA A 19 12.65 -8.91 -20.70
CA ALA A 19 13.30 -9.69 -19.65
C ALA A 19 12.93 -11.18 -19.80
N ARG A 20 13.91 -12.01 -20.15
CA ARG A 20 13.74 -13.47 -20.25
C ARG A 20 13.43 -14.02 -18.86
N ARG A 21 12.36 -14.83 -18.75
CA ARG A 21 11.95 -15.46 -17.49
C ARG A 21 12.04 -16.98 -17.58
N GLY A 22 12.43 -17.62 -16.48
CA GLY A 22 12.48 -19.07 -16.36
C GLY A 22 13.61 -19.71 -17.18
N ILE A 23 13.29 -20.81 -17.88
CA ILE A 23 14.26 -21.72 -18.52
C ILE A 23 15.09 -21.02 -19.62
N GLU A 24 14.54 -19.97 -20.24
CA GLU A 24 15.26 -19.17 -21.24
C GLU A 24 16.41 -18.37 -20.64
N PHE A 25 16.32 -17.95 -19.37
CA PHE A 25 17.39 -17.24 -18.68
C PHE A 25 18.56 -18.18 -18.38
N THR A 26 18.25 -19.42 -17.95
CA THR A 26 19.28 -20.42 -17.61
C THR A 26 20.02 -20.93 -18.85
N ASN A 27 19.33 -21.08 -19.98
CA ASN A 27 19.95 -21.50 -21.23
C ASN A 27 20.84 -20.40 -21.83
N ALA A 28 20.40 -19.13 -21.76
CA ALA A 28 21.22 -17.99 -22.19
C ALA A 28 22.50 -17.86 -21.35
N TYR A 29 22.39 -18.05 -20.02
CA TYR A 29 23.55 -18.07 -19.13
C TYR A 29 24.55 -19.19 -19.47
N GLN A 30 24.05 -20.38 -19.82
CA GLN A 30 24.88 -21.51 -20.26
C GLN A 30 25.52 -21.26 -21.63
N GLU A 31 24.81 -20.63 -22.58
CA GLU A 31 25.37 -20.23 -23.87
C GLU A 31 26.45 -19.15 -23.73
N ASP A 32 26.27 -18.17 -22.84
CA ASP A 32 27.26 -17.11 -22.59
C ASP A 32 28.54 -17.67 -21.96
N LEU A 33 28.42 -18.67 -21.08
CA LEU A 33 29.54 -19.46 -20.55
C LEU A 33 30.27 -20.24 -21.65
N GLN A 34 29.54 -20.85 -22.59
CA GLN A 34 30.14 -21.54 -23.74
C GLN A 34 30.83 -20.60 -24.73
N ARG A 35 30.35 -19.36 -24.86
CA ARG A 35 30.91 -18.33 -25.75
C ARG A 35 32.01 -17.49 -25.10
N GLY A 36 32.31 -17.71 -23.81
CA GLY A 36 33.32 -16.93 -23.08
C GLY A 36 32.95 -15.46 -22.90
N LEU A 37 31.67 -15.12 -22.98
CA LEU A 37 31.13 -13.76 -22.78
C LEU A 37 30.64 -13.54 -21.34
N HIS A 38 30.77 -14.56 -20.48
CA HIS A 38 30.52 -14.43 -19.05
C HIS A 38 31.54 -13.46 -18.45
N THR A 39 31.07 -12.28 -18.02
CA THR A 39 31.89 -11.35 -17.25
C THR A 39 32.08 -11.98 -15.87
N ASP A 40 33.25 -12.58 -15.66
CA ASP A 40 33.60 -13.02 -14.32
C ASP A 40 33.57 -11.80 -13.39
N ALA A 41 32.95 -11.94 -12.22
CA ALA A 41 32.93 -10.93 -11.16
C ALA A 41 34.34 -10.57 -10.62
N SER A 42 35.39 -11.03 -11.30
CA SER A 42 36.80 -10.68 -11.14
C SER A 42 37.21 -9.45 -11.95
N ASP A 43 36.41 -9.01 -12.93
CA ASP A 43 36.67 -7.82 -13.78
C ASP A 43 36.15 -6.52 -13.12
N TRP A 44 36.43 -6.38 -11.83
CA TRP A 44 36.22 -5.13 -11.07
C TRP A 44 37.54 -4.46 -10.70
N SER A 45 38.67 -5.05 -11.11
CA SER A 45 40.02 -4.53 -10.85
C SER A 45 40.38 -3.29 -11.66
N ASP A 46 39.62 -2.97 -12.71
CA ASP A 46 39.88 -1.82 -13.58
C ASP A 46 38.95 -0.62 -13.30
N PHE A 47 37.99 -0.76 -12.39
CA PHE A 47 37.18 0.36 -11.89
C PHE A 47 38.00 1.15 -10.86
N HIS A 48 38.86 2.04 -11.34
CA HIS A 48 39.52 3.03 -10.51
C HIS A 48 38.44 3.95 -9.94
N GLN A 49 38.23 3.91 -8.62
CA GLN A 49 37.47 4.94 -7.94
C GLN A 49 38.13 6.29 -8.26
N PRO A 50 37.40 7.29 -8.77
CA PRO A 50 37.95 8.62 -8.95
C PRO A 50 38.33 9.18 -7.57
N GLY A 51 39.61 9.10 -7.21
CA GLY A 51 40.07 9.50 -5.88
C GLY A 51 41.49 9.12 -5.49
N ASP A 52 42.12 8.16 -6.17
CA ASP A 52 43.47 7.67 -5.78
C ASP A 52 44.65 8.45 -6.37
N ASP A 53 44.42 9.68 -6.86
CA ASP A 53 45.50 10.64 -7.05
C ASP A 53 45.88 11.24 -5.70
N ALA A 54 46.76 10.53 -4.99
CA ALA A 54 47.43 10.97 -3.77
C ALA A 54 48.42 12.11 -4.04
N ASP A 55 47.91 13.23 -4.56
CA ASP A 55 48.52 14.52 -4.31
C ASP A 55 48.35 14.78 -2.82
N ALA A 56 49.42 14.61 -2.06
CA ALA A 56 49.52 15.06 -0.67
C ALA A 56 49.31 16.59 -0.67
N GLN A 57 48.04 16.98 -0.65
CA GLN A 57 47.61 18.35 -0.42
C GLN A 57 48.29 18.82 0.86
N PRO A 58 48.84 20.04 0.91
CA PRO A 58 49.45 20.54 2.13
C PRO A 58 48.41 20.39 3.23
N VAL A 59 48.77 19.70 4.31
CA VAL A 59 47.92 19.53 5.51
C VAL A 59 47.46 20.91 5.95
N ARG A 60 46.29 21.29 5.44
CA ARG A 60 45.66 22.55 5.79
C ARG A 60 45.21 22.29 7.20
N ASN A 61 45.87 22.90 8.18
CA ASN A 61 45.44 22.84 9.56
C ASN A 61 43.98 23.30 9.57
N VAL A 62 43.04 22.35 9.59
CA VAL A 62 41.62 22.64 9.59
C VAL A 62 41.39 23.25 10.97
N ILE A 63 41.24 24.57 10.99
CA ILE A 63 40.88 25.29 12.20
C ILE A 63 39.42 24.91 12.46
N ASP A 64 39.23 23.93 13.34
CA ASP A 64 37.91 23.50 13.77
C ASP A 64 37.47 24.34 14.98
N VAL A 65 36.17 24.55 15.10
CA VAL A 65 35.51 25.24 16.21
C VAL A 65 35.85 24.60 17.56
N ASN A 66 36.20 23.31 17.55
CA ASN A 66 36.57 22.52 18.74
C ASN A 66 38.05 22.65 19.14
N THR A 67 38.89 23.30 18.34
CA THR A 67 40.34 23.38 18.60
C THR A 67 40.72 24.76 19.11
N GLU A 68 41.39 24.82 20.27
CA GLU A 68 41.89 26.09 20.82
C GLU A 68 42.95 26.70 19.90
N ILE A 69 42.88 28.01 19.69
CA ILE A 69 43.87 28.72 18.89
C ILE A 69 45.21 28.73 19.66
N PRO A 70 46.33 28.31 19.05
CA PRO A 70 47.62 28.28 19.71
C PRO A 70 48.15 29.70 19.99
N ASP A 71 49.03 29.80 20.98
CA ASP A 71 49.67 31.05 21.43
C ASP A 71 50.60 31.71 20.40
N THR A 72 51.01 30.95 19.38
CA THR A 72 51.75 31.43 18.22
C THR A 72 50.93 32.42 17.37
N ASN A 73 49.60 32.36 17.46
CA ASN A 73 48.70 33.24 16.73
C ASN A 73 48.86 34.70 17.17
N VAL A 74 48.98 35.61 16.21
CA VAL A 74 49.14 37.06 16.47
C VAL A 74 47.94 37.61 17.25
N GLY A 75 46.73 37.19 16.92
CA GLY A 75 45.50 37.60 17.60
C GLY A 75 45.47 37.15 19.06
N PHE A 76 45.91 35.92 19.35
CA PHE A 76 46.02 35.41 20.72
C PHE A 76 47.00 36.27 21.55
N ARG A 77 48.18 36.58 20.99
CA ARG A 77 49.16 37.46 21.65
C ARG A 77 48.66 38.89 21.84
N MET A 78 47.89 39.41 20.89
CA MET A 78 47.29 40.74 20.98
C MET A 78 46.24 40.81 22.10
N LEU A 79 45.39 39.79 22.23
CA LEU A 79 44.38 39.71 23.28
C LEU A 79 45.02 39.66 24.67
N LEU A 80 46.05 38.84 24.87
CA LEU A 80 46.82 38.80 26.12
C LEU A 80 47.37 40.18 26.50
N ARG A 81 47.90 40.93 25.52
CA ARG A 81 48.46 42.27 25.74
C ARG A 81 47.40 43.31 26.10
N MET A 82 46.16 43.10 25.68
CA MET A 82 45.00 43.94 26.03
C MET A 82 44.37 43.58 27.38
N GLY A 83 44.95 42.61 28.12
CA GLY A 83 44.48 42.20 29.44
C GLY A 83 43.45 41.08 29.42
N TRP A 84 43.19 40.45 28.26
CA TRP A 84 42.38 39.23 28.21
C TRP A 84 43.17 38.04 28.79
N THR A 85 42.50 37.16 29.52
CA THR A 85 43.11 35.98 30.15
C THR A 85 42.55 34.68 29.57
N ARG A 86 43.41 33.66 29.41
CA ARG A 86 43.01 32.37 28.84
C ARG A 86 41.91 31.73 29.70
N GLY A 87 40.83 31.28 29.05
CA GLY A 87 39.70 30.60 29.70
C GLY A 87 38.63 31.53 30.30
N ARG A 88 38.79 32.85 30.15
CA ARG A 88 37.80 33.85 30.60
C ARG A 88 37.05 34.51 29.44
N GLY A 89 35.80 34.86 29.71
CA GLY A 89 34.96 35.58 28.75
C GLY A 89 35.43 37.02 28.57
N LEU A 90 35.07 37.63 27.45
CA LEU A 90 35.34 39.04 27.19
C LEU A 90 34.28 39.93 27.87
N GLY A 91 34.66 41.09 28.42
CA GLY A 91 33.73 42.05 29.01
C GLY A 91 34.22 42.58 30.35
N SER A 92 33.60 43.65 30.86
CA SER A 92 34.02 44.32 32.12
C SER A 92 34.01 43.40 33.34
N ASN A 93 33.10 42.41 33.35
CA ASN A 93 32.97 41.40 34.40
C ASN A 93 33.40 40.01 33.92
N GLU A 94 34.03 39.91 32.75
CA GLU A 94 34.41 38.63 32.13
C GLU A 94 33.22 37.69 31.78
N ASP A 95 32.01 38.24 31.69
CA ASP A 95 30.73 37.52 31.44
C ASP A 95 30.50 37.11 29.97
N GLY A 96 31.44 37.40 29.07
CA GLY A 96 31.31 37.07 27.65
C GLY A 96 31.30 35.57 27.36
N ILE A 97 30.72 35.20 26.23
CA ILE A 97 30.70 33.81 25.76
C ILE A 97 32.13 33.32 25.56
N LYS A 98 32.48 32.20 26.21
CA LYS A 98 33.83 31.60 26.18
C LYS A 98 34.08 30.76 24.93
N GLU A 99 33.04 30.07 24.46
CA GLU A 99 33.09 29.20 23.30
C GLU A 99 32.37 29.82 22.12
N PRO A 100 32.90 29.71 20.89
CA PRO A 100 32.22 30.20 19.69
C PRO A 100 30.85 29.55 19.54
N ILE A 101 29.85 30.34 19.12
CA ILE A 101 28.50 29.83 18.83
C ILE A 101 28.60 28.88 17.65
N ARG A 102 28.15 27.63 17.85
CA ARG A 102 27.99 26.66 16.77
C ARG A 102 26.79 27.07 15.93
N VAL A 103 27.07 27.66 14.77
CA VAL A 103 26.05 27.77 13.73
C VAL A 103 25.80 26.35 13.23
N GLY A 104 24.53 25.93 13.21
CA GLY A 104 24.17 24.63 12.63
C GLY A 104 24.77 24.56 11.23
N ILE A 105 25.60 23.54 10.98
CA ILE A 105 26.23 23.36 9.68
C ILE A 105 25.08 23.23 8.69
N ASP A 106 24.97 24.17 7.75
CA ASP A 106 24.02 24.11 6.65
C ASP A 106 24.34 22.86 5.83
N ALA A 107 23.73 21.74 6.19
CA ALA A 107 23.68 20.54 5.39
C ALA A 107 22.85 20.87 4.13
N GLY A 108 23.49 21.58 3.19
CA GLY A 108 22.90 22.09 1.97
C GLY A 108 21.96 23.28 2.22
N VAL A 109 22.36 24.45 1.71
CA VAL A 109 21.61 25.74 1.66
C VAL A 109 20.21 25.65 0.98
N ARG A 110 19.74 24.45 0.65
CA ARG A 110 18.45 24.17 0.00
C ARG A 110 17.49 23.31 0.84
N LEU A 111 17.90 22.85 2.02
CA LEU A 111 17.00 22.10 2.89
C LEU A 111 16.07 23.08 3.61
N GLY A 112 14.76 22.85 3.51
CA GLY A 112 13.77 23.68 4.21
C GLY A 112 13.96 23.62 5.72
N LEU A 113 13.63 24.71 6.42
CA LEU A 113 13.63 24.73 7.89
C LEU A 113 12.74 23.61 8.42
N GLY A 114 13.26 22.79 9.33
CA GLY A 114 12.55 21.66 9.93
C GLY A 114 12.58 20.35 9.13
N LYS A 115 12.97 20.37 7.84
CA LYS A 115 13.01 19.17 7.02
C LYS A 115 14.02 18.13 7.54
N GLN A 116 15.15 18.57 8.10
CA GLN A 116 16.11 17.65 8.73
C GLN A 116 15.46 16.81 9.84
N VAL A 117 14.62 17.43 10.68
CA VAL A 117 13.94 16.74 11.79
C VAL A 117 12.93 15.72 11.26
N GLU A 118 12.23 16.05 10.17
CA GLU A 118 11.32 15.15 9.50
C GLU A 118 12.07 13.96 8.87
N ASP A 119 13.13 14.24 8.11
CA ASP A 119 13.98 13.23 7.49
C ASP A 119 14.59 12.32 8.57
N ASP A 120 15.08 12.86 9.68
CA ASP A 120 15.60 12.09 10.81
C ASP A 120 14.52 11.18 11.42
N HIS A 121 13.29 11.67 11.60
CA HIS A 121 12.19 10.86 12.13
C HIS A 121 11.84 9.67 11.22
N PHE A 122 11.89 9.87 9.90
CA PHE A 122 11.58 8.82 8.93
C PHE A 122 12.77 7.90 8.61
N THR A 123 14.01 8.37 8.80
CA THR A 123 15.23 7.60 8.48
C THR A 123 15.86 6.96 9.71
N ASN A 124 15.43 7.31 10.92
CA ASN A 124 15.96 6.72 12.15
C ASN A 124 15.76 5.21 12.13
N ALA A 125 16.88 4.47 12.11
CA ALA A 125 16.91 3.02 12.06
C ALA A 125 16.17 2.34 13.24
N GLU A 126 16.00 3.04 14.37
CA GLU A 126 15.23 2.57 15.52
C GLU A 126 13.70 2.63 15.29
N LEU A 127 13.24 3.51 14.41
CA LEU A 127 11.82 3.72 14.09
C LEU A 127 11.39 3.04 12.80
N VAL A 128 12.35 2.76 11.90
CA VAL A 128 12.13 2.00 10.66
C VAL A 128 12.09 0.50 10.98
N GLU A 129 11.11 0.08 11.78
CA GLU A 129 10.78 -1.34 11.87
C GLU A 129 9.96 -1.76 10.65
N ARG A 130 10.26 -2.94 10.09
CA ARG A 130 9.40 -3.55 9.07
C ARG A 130 8.01 -3.72 9.66
N ARG A 131 6.98 -3.12 9.03
CA ARG A 131 5.58 -3.35 9.40
C ARG A 131 5.31 -4.86 9.39
N ARG A 132 5.13 -5.43 10.58
CA ARG A 132 4.80 -6.86 10.73
C ARG A 132 3.45 -7.12 10.10
N MET A 133 3.34 -8.23 9.39
CA MET A 133 2.07 -8.65 8.80
C MET A 133 1.10 -9.06 9.91
N GLU A 134 -0.20 -8.92 9.69
CA GLU A 134 -1.23 -9.37 10.65
C GLU A 134 -1.06 -10.86 11.01
N SER A 135 -0.58 -11.68 10.06
CA SER A 135 -0.25 -13.10 10.26
C SER A 135 0.95 -13.32 11.18
N GLU A 136 2.00 -12.49 11.08
CA GLU A 136 3.19 -12.56 11.93
C GLU A 136 2.87 -12.09 13.35
N ILE A 137 1.96 -11.11 13.48
CA ILE A 137 1.43 -10.63 14.75
C ILE A 137 0.54 -11.71 15.39
N GLN A 138 -0.34 -12.34 14.61
CA GLN A 138 -1.21 -13.44 15.06
C GLN A 138 -0.42 -14.68 15.54
N ALA A 139 0.70 -15.01 14.89
CA ALA A 139 1.52 -16.18 15.23
C ALA A 139 2.28 -16.03 16.55
N ASN A 140 2.67 -14.80 16.92
CA ASN A 140 3.45 -14.51 18.13
C ASN A 140 2.59 -14.03 19.31
N GLU A 141 1.26 -14.12 19.20
CA GLU A 141 0.34 -13.59 20.21
C GLU A 141 0.03 -14.57 21.34
N ASP A 142 -0.07 -14.02 22.56
CA ASP A 142 -0.55 -14.72 23.75
C ASP A 142 -1.97 -15.28 23.55
N GLU A 143 -2.27 -16.43 24.17
CA GLU A 143 -3.57 -17.10 24.08
C GLU A 143 -4.76 -16.20 24.43
N GLU A 144 -4.58 -15.26 25.37
CA GLU A 144 -5.63 -14.31 25.76
C GLU A 144 -5.95 -13.30 24.65
N ARG A 145 -4.95 -12.83 23.91
CA ARG A 145 -5.14 -11.89 22.78
C ARG A 145 -5.82 -12.58 21.61
N ARG A 146 -5.44 -13.84 21.34
CA ARG A 146 -6.14 -14.71 20.39
C ARG A 146 -7.63 -14.84 20.75
N ARG A 147 -7.95 -15.19 21.99
CA ARG A 147 -9.34 -15.33 22.46
C ARG A 147 -10.15 -14.04 22.35
N ARG A 148 -9.56 -12.87 22.64
CA ARG A 148 -10.23 -11.56 22.49
C ARG A 148 -10.58 -11.26 21.04
N ARG A 149 -9.68 -11.57 20.10
CA ARG A 149 -9.95 -11.39 18.67
C ARG A 149 -10.97 -12.37 18.14
N GLU A 150 -10.85 -13.65 18.48
CA GLU A 150 -11.85 -14.67 18.11
C GLU A 150 -13.24 -14.27 18.62
N ALA A 151 -13.35 -13.81 19.87
CA ALA A 151 -14.60 -13.29 20.42
C ALA A 151 -15.09 -12.02 19.72
N GLN A 152 -14.19 -11.15 19.24
CA GLN A 152 -14.59 -9.97 18.47
C GLN A 152 -15.08 -10.35 17.07
N VAL A 153 -14.39 -11.26 16.38
CA VAL A 153 -14.80 -11.80 15.09
C VAL A 153 -16.14 -12.52 15.20
N GLU A 154 -16.35 -13.29 16.26
CA GLU A 154 -17.63 -13.96 16.53
C GLU A 154 -18.77 -12.94 16.74
N LYS A 155 -18.53 -11.88 17.53
CA LYS A 155 -19.49 -10.79 17.70
C LYS A 155 -19.79 -10.07 16.38
N ASP A 156 -18.75 -9.73 15.63
CA ASP A 156 -18.90 -9.02 14.36
C ASP A 156 -19.61 -9.90 13.33
N ALA A 157 -19.36 -11.22 13.32
CA ALA A 157 -20.06 -12.18 12.48
C ALA A 157 -21.55 -12.31 12.85
N ALA A 158 -21.87 -12.39 14.15
CA ALA A 158 -23.25 -12.41 14.63
C ALA A 158 -23.99 -11.12 14.25
N ILE A 159 -23.36 -9.95 14.43
CA ILE A 159 -23.92 -8.66 13.99
C ILE A 159 -24.12 -8.65 12.47
N GLN A 160 -23.18 -9.18 11.69
CA GLN A 160 -23.35 -9.26 10.24
C GLN A 160 -24.51 -10.16 9.84
N GLU A 161 -24.71 -11.29 10.50
CA GLU A 161 -25.86 -12.18 10.25
C GLU A 161 -27.18 -11.45 10.55
N GLU A 162 -27.28 -10.80 11.71
CA GLU A 162 -28.45 -9.98 12.08
C GLU A 162 -28.71 -8.87 11.05
N LEU A 163 -27.66 -8.16 10.62
CA LEU A 163 -27.77 -7.12 9.60
C LEU A 163 -28.21 -7.69 8.25
N THR A 164 -27.80 -8.91 7.90
CA THR A 164 -28.26 -9.55 6.65
C THR A 164 -29.73 -9.95 6.74
N GLU A 165 -30.20 -10.41 7.91
CA GLU A 165 -31.61 -10.72 8.15
C GLU A 165 -32.47 -9.46 8.06
N ILE A 166 -32.06 -8.37 8.70
CA ILE A 166 -32.73 -7.07 8.61
C ILE A 166 -32.73 -6.55 7.17
N LYS A 167 -31.62 -6.70 6.42
CA LYS A 167 -31.59 -6.28 5.01
C LYS A 167 -32.55 -7.09 4.15
N LYS A 168 -32.76 -8.39 4.41
CA LYS A 168 -33.72 -9.20 3.64
C LYS A 168 -35.15 -8.65 3.71
N THR A 169 -35.55 -7.98 4.79
CA THR A 169 -36.90 -7.39 4.89
C THR A 169 -37.10 -6.19 3.96
N PHE A 170 -36.02 -5.50 3.58
CA PHE A 170 -36.04 -4.34 2.69
C PHE A 170 -35.69 -4.68 1.23
N TYR A 171 -35.94 -5.92 0.82
CA TYR A 171 -35.71 -6.39 -0.53
C TYR A 171 -37.02 -6.51 -1.32
N CYS A 172 -37.05 -5.93 -2.52
CA CYS A 172 -38.17 -6.07 -3.44
C CYS A 172 -37.89 -7.16 -4.48
N GLU A 173 -38.61 -8.27 -4.41
CA GLU A 173 -38.47 -9.39 -5.36
C GLU A 173 -38.94 -9.05 -6.79
N VAL A 174 -39.94 -8.17 -6.93
CA VAL A 174 -40.52 -7.79 -8.24
C VAL A 174 -39.56 -6.91 -9.05
N CYS A 175 -38.79 -6.06 -8.34
CA CYS A 175 -37.86 -5.12 -8.97
C CYS A 175 -36.39 -5.51 -8.80
N HIS A 176 -36.10 -6.53 -8.00
CA HIS A 176 -34.76 -6.96 -7.58
C HIS A 176 -33.91 -5.79 -7.05
N LYS A 177 -34.50 -5.00 -6.15
CA LYS A 177 -33.86 -3.82 -5.53
C LYS A 177 -33.78 -3.99 -4.02
N GLN A 178 -32.60 -3.73 -3.48
CA GLN A 178 -32.34 -3.67 -2.04
C GLN A 178 -32.43 -2.22 -1.57
N TYR A 179 -33.17 -1.99 -0.48
CA TYR A 179 -33.31 -0.69 0.16
C TYR A 179 -32.59 -0.69 1.52
N GLU A 180 -32.06 0.46 1.93
CA GLU A 180 -31.34 0.61 3.20
C GLU A 180 -32.27 1.00 4.35
N LYS A 181 -33.33 1.76 4.06
CA LYS A 181 -34.28 2.25 5.06
C LYS A 181 -35.69 1.72 4.80
N ALA A 182 -36.43 1.51 5.88
CA ALA A 182 -37.84 1.09 5.83
C ALA A 182 -38.71 2.06 5.01
N MET A 183 -38.56 3.36 5.22
CA MET A 183 -39.35 4.39 4.54
C MET A 183 -39.16 4.37 3.02
N GLU A 184 -37.92 4.20 2.55
CA GLU A 184 -37.59 4.15 1.12
C GLU A 184 -38.18 2.89 0.46
N PHE A 185 -38.21 1.78 1.20
CA PHE A 185 -38.83 0.54 0.75
C PHE A 185 -40.36 0.67 0.64
N GLU A 186 -41.02 1.25 1.63
CA GLU A 186 -42.47 1.47 1.59
C GLU A 186 -42.89 2.41 0.45
N GLU A 187 -42.15 3.50 0.24
CA GLU A 187 -42.36 4.40 -0.89
C GLU A 187 -42.21 3.67 -2.23
N HIS A 188 -41.20 2.80 -2.34
CA HIS A 188 -41.06 1.95 -3.52
C HIS A 188 -42.28 1.05 -3.74
N LEU A 189 -42.78 0.38 -2.70
CA LEU A 189 -43.96 -0.49 -2.81
C LEU A 189 -45.20 0.28 -3.25
N SER A 190 -45.35 1.53 -2.83
CA SER A 190 -46.44 2.42 -3.22
C SER A 190 -46.23 3.08 -4.60
N SER A 191 -45.04 2.98 -5.20
CA SER A 191 -44.73 3.64 -6.47
C SER A 191 -45.53 3.07 -7.64
N TYR A 192 -45.92 3.93 -8.57
CA TYR A 192 -46.69 3.55 -9.76
C TYR A 192 -46.00 2.45 -10.58
N ASP A 193 -44.68 2.56 -10.78
CA ASP A 193 -43.87 1.60 -11.52
C ASP A 193 -43.83 0.22 -10.85
N HIS A 194 -43.72 0.19 -9.51
CA HIS A 194 -43.77 -1.05 -8.76
C HIS A 194 -45.13 -1.74 -8.93
N HIS A 195 -46.23 -1.01 -8.74
CA HIS A 195 -47.58 -1.53 -8.94
C HIS A 195 -47.82 -2.06 -10.36
N HIS A 196 -47.25 -1.40 -11.37
CA HIS A 196 -47.37 -1.86 -12.75
C HIS A 196 -46.59 -3.15 -12.99
N ARG A 197 -45.34 -3.21 -12.52
CA ARG A 197 -44.52 -4.41 -12.63
C ARG A 197 -45.11 -5.58 -11.85
N LYS A 198 -45.65 -5.33 -10.66
CA LYS A 198 -46.35 -6.33 -9.84
C LYS A 198 -47.54 -6.93 -10.59
N ARG A 199 -48.42 -6.09 -11.16
CA ARG A 199 -49.57 -6.57 -11.94
C ARG A 199 -49.16 -7.41 -13.16
N LEU A 200 -48.08 -7.02 -13.85
CA LEU A 200 -47.55 -7.79 -14.99
C LEU A 200 -47.04 -9.18 -14.57
N VAL A 201 -46.35 -9.24 -13.44
CA VAL A 201 -45.84 -10.51 -12.88
C VAL A 201 -47.01 -11.40 -12.43
N GLU A 202 -48.01 -10.85 -11.75
CA GLU A 202 -49.21 -11.59 -11.32
C GLU A 202 -49.99 -12.17 -12.51
N MET A 203 -50.20 -11.37 -13.57
CA MET A 203 -50.87 -11.85 -14.79
C MET A 203 -50.10 -13.02 -15.44
N ARG A 204 -48.77 -12.91 -15.51
CA ARG A 204 -47.91 -13.99 -16.02
C ARG A 204 -47.99 -15.24 -15.13
N GLN A 205 -47.96 -15.07 -13.81
CA GLN A 205 -48.07 -16.19 -12.86
C GLN A 205 -49.41 -16.91 -12.97
N MET A 206 -50.52 -16.18 -13.12
CA MET A 206 -51.86 -16.78 -13.31
C MET A 206 -51.95 -17.56 -14.62
N GLU A 207 -51.39 -17.05 -15.72
CA GLU A 207 -51.36 -17.77 -17.00
C GLU A 207 -50.50 -19.04 -16.91
N GLN A 208 -49.34 -18.96 -16.25
CA GLN A 208 -48.50 -20.12 -15.98
C GLN A 208 -49.18 -21.15 -15.07
N ALA A 209 -49.91 -20.71 -14.04
CA ALA A 209 -50.67 -21.61 -13.17
C ALA A 209 -51.77 -22.35 -13.96
N ARG A 210 -52.53 -21.64 -14.80
CA ARG A 210 -53.56 -22.24 -15.64
C ARG A 210 -53.01 -23.33 -16.58
N THR A 211 -51.88 -23.05 -17.23
CA THR A 211 -51.23 -24.02 -18.13
C THR A 211 -50.66 -25.22 -17.38
N LYS A 212 -50.09 -25.01 -16.18
CA LYS A 212 -49.62 -26.10 -15.30
C LYS A 212 -50.78 -26.96 -14.81
N ASP A 213 -51.88 -26.37 -14.38
CA ASP A 213 -53.06 -27.09 -13.88
C ASP A 213 -53.70 -27.97 -14.97
N GLU A 214 -53.81 -27.46 -16.21
CA GLU A 214 -54.26 -28.28 -17.34
C GLU A 214 -53.35 -29.49 -17.58
N ARG A 215 -52.03 -29.29 -17.53
CA ARG A 215 -51.05 -30.36 -17.71
C ARG A 215 -51.12 -31.38 -16.55
N ALA A 216 -51.17 -30.90 -15.31
CA ALA A 216 -51.30 -31.74 -14.11
C ALA A 216 -52.59 -32.56 -14.13
N ARG A 217 -53.72 -31.98 -14.55
CA ARG A 217 -54.99 -32.70 -14.70
C ARG A 217 -54.92 -33.80 -15.76
N LYS A 218 -54.20 -33.56 -16.85
CA LYS A 218 -53.97 -34.56 -17.90
C LYS A 218 -53.06 -35.70 -17.42
N GLU A 219 -51.99 -35.37 -16.71
CA GLU A 219 -51.06 -36.33 -16.12
C GLU A 219 -51.74 -37.16 -15.02
N ALA A 220 -52.53 -36.57 -14.13
CA ALA A 220 -53.32 -37.29 -13.12
C ALA A 220 -54.34 -38.26 -13.75
N LYS A 221 -54.95 -37.86 -14.88
CA LYS A 221 -55.86 -38.73 -15.64
C LYS A 221 -55.12 -39.88 -16.33
N ALA A 222 -53.85 -39.70 -16.71
CA ALA A 222 -53.02 -40.77 -17.24
C ALA A 222 -52.56 -41.74 -16.14
N ALA A 223 -52.06 -41.21 -15.03
CA ALA A 223 -51.61 -41.99 -13.88
C ALA A 223 -52.74 -42.82 -13.25
N SER A 224 -53.94 -42.25 -13.10
CA SER A 224 -55.11 -43.02 -12.62
C SER A 224 -55.52 -44.16 -13.55
N LYS A 225 -55.43 -43.96 -14.87
CA LYS A 225 -55.68 -45.03 -15.86
C LYS A 225 -54.62 -46.13 -15.80
N GLU A 226 -53.36 -45.76 -15.57
CA GLU A 226 -52.25 -46.70 -15.44
C GLU A 226 -52.36 -47.52 -14.15
N MET A 227 -52.65 -46.87 -13.02
CA MET A 227 -52.95 -47.52 -11.75
C MET A 227 -54.14 -48.49 -11.87
N ALA A 228 -55.22 -48.09 -12.54
CA ALA A 228 -56.37 -48.96 -12.76
C ALA A 228 -56.05 -50.18 -13.65
N ARG A 229 -55.09 -50.07 -14.58
CA ARG A 229 -54.63 -51.21 -15.39
C ARG A 229 -53.80 -52.20 -14.58
N LEU A 230 -52.89 -51.70 -13.72
CA LEU A 230 -52.08 -52.54 -12.83
C LEU A 230 -52.95 -53.28 -11.79
N GLN A 231 -54.04 -52.67 -11.33
CA GLN A 231 -54.93 -53.26 -10.34
C GLN A 231 -55.90 -54.32 -10.93
N ALA A 232 -56.05 -54.36 -12.26
CA ALA A 232 -56.92 -55.30 -12.97
C ALA A 232 -56.18 -56.54 -13.51
N GLN A 233 -54.92 -56.72 -13.14
CA GLN A 233 -54.04 -57.83 -13.53
C GLN A 233 -53.86 -58.80 -12.36
#